data_AF-A0A957F060-F1
#
_entry.id   AF-A0A957F060-F1
#
_cell.length_a   1.000
_cell.length_b   1.000
_cell.length_c   1.000
_cell.angle_alpha   90.00
_cell.angle_beta   90.00
_cell.angle_gamma   90.00
#
_symmetry.space_group_name_H-M   'P 1'
#
loop_
_entity.id
_entity.type
_entity.pdbx_description
1 polymer ?
#
loop_
_entity_poly.entity_id
_entity_poly.type
_entity_poly.pdbx_seq_one_letter_code
_entity_poly.pdbx_strand_id
1 'polypeptide(L)' 'QNFAVGEPYEFPLGGLVWLRVDFSYDNADEGTVWGFLMARVEDGQDIVAWAEAPSDQYNQLESTVFLTMIADLTLR' A
#
# COMPACT_ATOMS: atom_id res chain seq x y z
N GLN A 1 -19.06 -6.80 -8.16
CA GLN A 1 -17.70 -6.57 -7.62
C GLN A 1 -17.87 -5.65 -6.43
N ASN A 2 -17.53 -6.13 -5.24
CA ASN A 2 -17.53 -5.32 -4.04
C ASN A 2 -16.15 -4.69 -3.92
N PHE A 3 -16.00 -3.45 -4.37
CA PHE A 3 -14.79 -2.65 -4.15
C PHE A 3 -15.08 -1.66 -3.02
N ALA A 4 -14.17 -1.54 -2.06
CA ALA A 4 -14.23 -0.57 -0.98
C ALA A 4 -12.88 0.13 -0.84
N VAL A 5 -12.91 1.43 -0.57
CA VAL A 5 -11.73 2.27 -0.40
C VAL A 5 -11.95 3.21 0.78
N GLY A 6 -10.92 3.37 1.61
CA GLY A 6 -10.91 4.31 2.72
C GLY A 6 -10.61 5.74 2.29
N GLU A 7 -10.59 6.65 3.26
CA GLU A 7 -10.07 8.00 3.04
C GLU A 7 -8.54 8.00 3.10
N PRO A 8 -7.86 8.81 2.26
CA PRO A 8 -6.41 8.95 2.35
C PRO A 8 -5.96 9.56 3.69
N TYR A 9 -4.81 9.12 4.20
CA TYR A 9 -4.21 9.62 5.45
C TYR A 9 -2.69 9.69 5.37
N GLU A 10 -2.10 10.55 6.20
CA GLU A 10 -0.64 10.65 6.31
C GLU A 10 -0.05 9.42 6.99
N PHE A 11 0.97 8.82 6.38
CA PHE A 11 1.63 7.61 6.83
C PHE A 11 3.15 7.80 6.84
N PRO A 12 3.78 8.00 8.01
CA PRO A 12 5.23 8.08 8.13
C PRO A 12 5.90 6.72 7.90
N LEU A 13 6.82 6.63 6.94
CA LEU A 13 7.58 5.42 6.62
C LEU A 13 8.94 5.75 6.02
N GLY A 14 10.01 5.07 6.46
CA GLY A 14 11.35 5.24 5.88
C GLY A 14 11.93 6.66 6.04
N GLY A 15 11.50 7.41 7.05
CA GLY A 15 11.90 8.81 7.24
C GLY A 15 11.16 9.81 6.36
N LEU A 16 10.14 9.37 5.62
CA LEU A 16 9.32 10.18 4.71
C LEU A 16 7.85 10.14 5.14
N VAL A 17 7.07 11.11 4.69
CA VAL A 17 5.60 11.11 4.86
C VAL A 17 4.94 10.77 3.54
N TRP A 18 4.11 9.74 3.56
CA TRP A 18 3.33 9.28 2.41
C TRP A 18 1.86 9.62 2.62
N LEU A 19 1.13 9.87 1.54
CA LEU A 19 -0.33 9.81 1.56
C LEU A 19 -0.73 8.37 1.23
N ARG A 20 -1.32 7.67 2.19
CA ARG A 20 -1.75 6.27 2.06
C ARG A 20 -3.26 6.19 1.93
N VAL A 21 -3.75 5.27 1.10
CA VAL A 21 -5.15 4.86 1.07
C VAL A 21 -5.24 3.33 1.06
N ASP A 22 -6.11 2.79 1.91
CA ASP A 22 -6.36 1.36 2.00
C ASP A 22 -7.61 0.99 1.19
N PHE A 23 -7.59 -0.18 0.57
CA PHE A 23 -8.70 -0.69 -0.21
C PHE A 23 -8.88 -2.19 -0.04
N SER A 24 -10.05 -2.68 -0.43
CA SER A 24 -10.33 -4.11 -0.54
C SER A 24 -11.26 -4.39 -1.71
N TYR A 25 -11.14 -5.59 -2.27
CA TYR A 25 -12.07 -6.06 -3.30
C TYR A 25 -12.24 -7.58 -3.26
N ASP A 26 -13.36 -8.06 -3.80
CA ASP A 26 -13.57 -9.50 -3.99
C ASP A 26 -12.97 -9.96 -5.33
N ASN A 27 -12.01 -10.88 -5.26
CA ASN A 27 -11.43 -11.61 -6.38
C ASN A 27 -12.13 -12.98 -6.50
N ALA A 28 -12.46 -13.40 -7.73
CA ALA A 28 -13.16 -14.66 -7.98
C ALA A 28 -12.32 -15.91 -7.63
N ASP A 29 -11.00 -15.81 -7.76
CA ASP A 29 -10.08 -16.95 -7.57
C ASP A 29 -9.46 -16.95 -6.16
N GLU A 30 -9.21 -15.76 -5.61
CA GLU A 30 -8.43 -15.59 -4.36
C GLU A 30 -9.30 -15.20 -3.14
N GLY A 31 -10.59 -14.97 -3.34
CA GLY A 31 -11.47 -14.43 -2.31
C GLY A 31 -11.23 -12.93 -2.08
N THR A 32 -11.46 -12.44 -0.86
CA THR A 32 -11.28 -11.02 -0.55
C THR A 32 -9.79 -10.68 -0.51
N VAL A 33 -9.40 -9.70 -1.33
CA VAL A 33 -8.07 -9.10 -1.41
C VAL A 33 -8.07 -7.78 -0.66
N TRP A 34 -7.03 -7.55 0.14
CA TRP A 34 -6.75 -6.28 0.82
C TRP A 34 -5.48 -5.66 0.24
N GLY A 35 -5.45 -4.33 0.17
CA GLY A 35 -4.33 -3.62 -0.41
C GLY A 35 -4.25 -2.18 0.07
N PHE A 36 -3.15 -1.55 -0.30
CA PHE A 36 -2.95 -0.12 -0.10
C PHE A 36 -2.18 0.51 -1.25
N LEU A 37 -2.40 1.81 -1.44
CA LEU A 37 -1.63 2.69 -2.29
C LEU A 37 -0.99 3.75 -1.42
N MET A 38 0.28 4.06 -1.68
CA MET A 38 1.03 5.13 -1.02
C MET A 38 1.63 6.03 -2.07
N ALA A 39 1.43 7.34 -1.93
CA ALA A 39 1.96 8.34 -2.85
C ALA A 39 2.71 9.44 -2.08
N ARG A 40 3.78 9.96 -2.68
CA ARG A 40 4.46 11.18 -2.25
C ARG A 40 5.00 11.92 -3.47
N VAL A 41 5.31 13.20 -3.31
CA VAL A 41 5.97 14.01 -4.35
C VAL A 41 7.38 14.34 -3.88
N GLU A 42 8.37 14.14 -4.75
CA GLU A 42 9.77 14.51 -4.51
C GLU A 42 10.32 15.16 -5.78
N ASP A 43 10.91 16.35 -5.65
CA ASP A 43 11.48 17.12 -6.78
C ASP A 43 10.56 17.26 -8.01
N GLY A 44 9.24 17.34 -7.76
CA GLY A 44 8.22 17.45 -8.81
C GLY A 44 7.85 16.13 -9.49
N GLN A 45 8.38 14.99 -9.01
CA GLN A 45 8.04 13.65 -9.46
C GLN A 45 7.11 12.95 -8.45
N ASP A 46 6.05 12.32 -8.97
CA ASP A 46 5.20 11.44 -8.18
C ASP A 46 5.89 10.09 -7.97
N ILE A 47 5.96 9.68 -6.71
CA ILE A 47 6.47 8.38 -6.28
C ILE A 47 5.30 7.62 -5.69
N VAL A 48 4.98 6.47 -6.30
CA VAL A 48 3.83 5.65 -5.92
C VAL A 48 4.30 4.24 -5.59
N ALA A 49 3.82 3.72 -4.47
CA ALA A 49 3.94 2.32 -4.09
C ALA A 49 2.55 1.70 -3.96
N TRP A 50 2.42 0.45 -4.37
CA TRP A 50 1.19 -0.33 -4.30
C TRP A 50 1.55 -1.73 -3.84
N ALA A 51 0.76 -2.26 -2.91
CA ALA A 51 0.82 -3.66 -2.54
C ALA A 51 -0.57 -4.18 -2.19
N GLU A 52 -0.79 -5.46 -2.47
CA GLU A 52 -2.01 -6.18 -2.13
C GLU A 52 -1.76 -7.67 -1.96
N ALA A 53 -2.65 -8.32 -1.23
CA ALA A 53 -2.61 -9.76 -0.97
C ALA A 53 -4.01 -10.28 -0.60
N PRO A 54 -4.24 -11.61 -0.72
CA PRO A 54 -5.37 -12.26 -0.08
C PRO A 54 -5.46 -11.89 1.41
N SER A 55 -6.68 -11.63 1.88
CA SER A 55 -6.92 -11.08 3.22
C SER A 55 -6.39 -11.96 4.37
N ASP A 56 -6.25 -13.26 4.15
CA ASP A 56 -5.69 -14.21 5.12
C ASP A 56 -4.16 -14.08 5.31
N GLN A 57 -3.47 -13.51 4.33
CA GLN A 57 -2.01 -13.31 4.33
C GLN A 57 -1.61 -11.84 4.51
N TYR A 58 -2.55 -10.92 4.31
CA TYR A 58 -2.29 -9.48 4.21
C TYR A 58 -1.49 -8.92 5.38
N ASN A 59 -1.95 -9.11 6.63
CA ASN A 59 -1.30 -8.48 7.80
C ASN A 59 0.18 -8.91 7.97
N GLN A 60 0.49 -10.17 7.65
CA GLN A 60 1.86 -10.67 7.71
C GLN A 60 2.71 -10.04 6.59
N LEU A 61 2.20 -10.04 5.36
CA LEU A 61 2.93 -9.51 4.21
C LEU A 61 3.09 -7.99 4.27
N GLU A 62 2.07 -7.26 4.72
CA GLU A 62 2.11 -5.80 4.88
C GLU A 62 3.28 -5.39 5.77
N SER A 63 3.29 -5.89 7.01
CA SER A 63 4.25 -5.45 8.02
C SER A 63 5.66 -6.00 7.80
N THR A 64 5.78 -7.23 7.29
CA THR A 64 7.07 -7.94 7.20
C THR A 64 7.75 -7.74 5.85
N VAL A 65 6.99 -7.48 4.79
CA VAL A 65 7.50 -7.46 3.42
C VAL A 65 7.21 -6.12 2.76
N PHE A 66 5.94 -5.74 2.62
CA PHE A 66 5.56 -4.58 1.81
C PHE A 66 6.11 -3.28 2.37
N LEU A 67 5.85 -2.98 3.65
CA LEU A 67 6.33 -1.74 4.26
C LEU A 67 7.87 -1.72 4.36
N THR A 68 8.52 -2.87 4.56
CA THR A 68 9.98 -2.97 4.57
C THR A 68 10.58 -2.64 3.21
N MET A 69 10.05 -3.21 2.12
CA MET A 69 10.52 -2.92 0.77
C MET A 69 10.27 -1.46 0.38
N ILE A 70 9.12 -0.89 0.77
CA ILE A 70 8.78 0.50 0.48
C ILE A 70 9.66 1.45 1.28
N ALA A 71 9.98 1.13 2.54
CA ALA A 71 10.90 1.92 3.36
C ALA A 71 12.33 1.94 2.79
N ASP A 72 12.74 0.89 2.07
CA ASP A 72 14.05 0.76 1.43
C ASP A 72 14.06 1.24 -0.04
N LEU A 73 13.00 1.93 -0.50
CA LEU A 73 12.98 2.57 -1.81
C LEU A 73 14.01 3.70 -1.86
N THR A 74 15.23 3.37 -2.28
CA THR A 74 16.22 4.37 -2.68
C THR A 74 15.97 4.77 -4.13
N LEU A 75 15.63 6.03 -4.38
CA LEU A 75 15.79 6.61 -5.72
C LEU A 75 17.29 6.72 -5.99
N ARG A 76 17.76 6.07 -7.04
CA ARG A 76 19.13 6.18 -7.56
C ARG A 76 19.13 7.02 -8.83
#